data_AF-A0A369QH82-F1
#
_entry.id   AF-A0A369QH82-F1
#
_cell.length_a   1.000
_cell.length_b   1.000
_cell.length_c   1.000
_cell.angle_alpha   90.00
_cell.angle_beta   90.00
_cell.angle_gamma   90.00
#
_symmetry.space_group_name_H-M   'P 1'
#
loop_
_entity.id
_entity.type
_entity.pdbx_description
1 polymer ?
#
loop_
_entity_poly.entity_id
_entity_poly.type
_entity_poly.pdbx_seq_one_letter_code
_entity_poly.pdbx_strand_id
1 'polypeptide(L)'
;MLLLLSGLLSGLVGCSGDDDEPLVECPSPSFLSGLITQVEAIQKEILLLEAQLPNSQGADRTALLNNINQAKEREESLKDELLNYRHCL
;
A
#
# COMPACT_ATOMS: atom_id res chain seq x y z
N MET A 1 -22.74 3.42 1.70
CA MET A 1 -22.40 2.88 3.04
C MET A 1 -20.91 3.12 3.24
N LEU A 2 -20.54 4.32 3.72
CA LEU A 2 -19.16 4.76 3.99
C LEU A 2 -18.95 4.73 5.50
N LEU A 3 -18.32 3.68 6.04
CA LEU A 3 -18.04 3.56 7.47
C LEU A 3 -16.68 2.89 7.71
N LEU A 4 -15.57 3.48 7.25
CA LEU A 4 -14.23 2.99 7.62
C LEU A 4 -13.14 4.07 7.82
N LEU A 5 -13.46 5.37 7.82
CA LEU A 5 -12.44 6.43 7.99
C LEU A 5 -12.27 6.95 9.43
N SER A 6 -13.05 6.47 10.41
CA SER A 6 -13.08 7.10 11.74
C SER A 6 -11.99 6.62 12.72
N GLY A 7 -11.12 5.69 12.32
CA GLY A 7 -10.20 4.99 13.25
C GLY A 7 -8.77 5.52 13.33
N LEU A 8 -8.32 6.37 12.40
CA LEU A 8 -6.90 6.73 12.24
C LEU A 8 -6.48 8.04 12.92
N LEU A 9 -7.40 8.70 13.62
CA LEU A 9 -7.19 10.03 14.25
C LEU A 9 -6.83 9.98 15.75
N SER A 10 -6.76 8.80 16.38
CA SER A 10 -6.59 8.68 17.84
C SER A 10 -5.14 8.63 18.35
N GLY A 11 -4.17 9.09 17.56
CA GLY A 11 -2.74 9.03 17.91
C GLY A 11 -2.03 10.37 17.91
N LEU A 12 -2.62 11.43 18.47
CA LEU A 12 -1.99 12.76 18.58
C LEU A 12 -1.88 13.18 20.06
N VAL A 13 -1.04 12.48 20.82
CA VAL A 13 -0.46 12.99 22.07
C VAL A 13 0.94 12.36 22.22
N GLY A 14 1.99 13.15 21.98
CA GLY A 14 3.37 12.70 22.19
C GLY A 14 4.40 13.64 21.60
N CYS A 15 4.97 14.48 22.46
CA CYS A 15 5.92 15.57 22.22
C CYS A 15 7.20 15.24 21.45
N SER A 16 7.73 16.32 20.85
CA SER A 16 9.14 16.76 20.89
C SER A 16 10.19 15.96 20.10
N GLY A 17 10.73 16.63 19.09
CA GLY A 17 12.01 16.32 18.47
C GLY A 17 12.20 17.16 17.22
N ASP A 18 13.00 18.22 17.33
CA ASP A 18 13.55 18.99 16.22
C ASP A 18 14.31 18.05 15.26
N ASP A 19 13.63 17.57 14.23
CA ASP A 19 14.20 17.12 12.97
C ASP A 19 13.23 17.59 11.88
N ASP A 20 13.40 18.83 11.45
CA ASP A 20 12.75 19.42 10.26
C ASP A 20 13.23 18.66 9.02
N GLU A 21 12.82 17.40 8.87
CA GLU A 21 12.87 16.73 7.58
C GLU A 21 11.88 17.48 6.68
N PRO A 22 12.34 18.09 5.58
CA PRO A 22 11.45 18.89 4.75
C PRO A 22 10.32 17.98 4.26
N LEU A 23 9.09 18.30 4.68
CA LEU A 23 7.90 17.63 4.18
C LEU A 23 7.98 17.61 2.66
N VAL A 24 7.93 16.41 2.07
CA VAL A 24 7.94 16.29 0.61
C VAL A 24 6.79 17.14 0.08
N GLU A 25 7.10 18.01 -0.89
CA GLU A 25 6.09 18.87 -1.51
C GLU A 25 4.95 18.00 -2.03
N CYS A 26 3.71 18.42 -1.75
CA CYS A 26 2.54 17.65 -2.16
C CYS A 26 2.52 17.50 -3.69
N PRO A 27 2.55 16.27 -4.22
CA PRO A 27 2.46 16.05 -5.65
C PRO A 27 1.03 16.36 -6.13
N SER A 28 0.80 16.34 -7.44
CA SER A 28 -0.53 16.63 -7.98
C SER A 28 -1.58 15.64 -7.46
N PRO A 29 -2.84 16.05 -7.28
CA PRO A 29 -3.91 15.13 -6.91
C PRO A 29 -4.07 13.94 -7.87
N SER A 30 -3.76 14.15 -9.16
CA SER A 30 -3.74 13.10 -10.18
C SER A 30 -2.64 12.06 -9.94
N PHE A 31 -1.48 12.49 -9.43
CA PHE A 31 -0.40 11.58 -9.08
C PHE A 31 -0.78 10.71 -7.87
N LEU A 32 -1.31 11.31 -6.80
CA LEU A 32 -1.80 10.58 -5.62
C LEU A 32 -2.92 9.60 -5.98
N SER A 33 -3.89 10.04 -6.79
CA SER A 33 -4.95 9.16 -7.30
C SER A 33 -4.38 8.02 -8.15
N GLY A 34 -3.31 8.27 -8.90
CA GLY A 34 -2.60 7.26 -9.67
C GLY A 34 -1.91 6.22 -8.80
N LEU A 35 -1.23 6.65 -7.73
CA LEU A 35 -0.63 5.74 -6.73
C LEU A 35 -1.69 4.88 -6.03
N ILE A 36 -2.79 5.48 -5.58
CA ILE A 36 -3.91 4.74 -4.95
C ILE A 36 -4.48 3.69 -5.92
N THR A 37 -4.69 4.08 -7.19
CA THR A 37 -5.21 3.16 -8.21
C THR A 37 -4.24 2.00 -8.48
N GLN A 38 -2.93 2.26 -8.45
CA GLN A 38 -1.91 1.21 -8.59
C GLN A 38 -1.93 0.23 -7.41
N VAL A 39 -2.07 0.73 -6.18
CA VAL A 39 -2.21 -0.12 -4.98
C VAL A 39 -3.45 -1.01 -5.11
N GLU A 40 -4.60 -0.46 -5.51
CA GLU A 40 -5.83 -1.25 -5.72
C GLU A 40 -5.67 -2.30 -6.83
N ALA A 41 -4.95 -1.98 -7.91
CA ALA A 41 -4.67 -2.91 -9.00
C ALA A 41 -3.79 -4.09 -8.53
N ILE A 42 -2.75 -3.79 -7.75
CA ILE A 42 -1.86 -4.82 -7.19
C ILE A 42 -2.61 -5.68 -6.16
N GLN A 43 -3.48 -5.10 -5.34
CA GLN A 43 -4.33 -5.89 -4.43
C GLN A 43 -5.22 -6.87 -5.19
N LYS A 44 -5.81 -6.45 -6.32
CA LYS A 44 -6.58 -7.35 -7.19
C LYS A 44 -5.69 -8.44 -7.80
N GLU A 45 -4.47 -8.11 -8.21
CA GLU A 45 -3.49 -9.09 -8.70
C GLU A 45 -3.17 -10.15 -7.63
N ILE A 46 -2.86 -9.73 -6.40
CA ILE A 46 -2.59 -10.61 -5.26
C ILE A 46 -3.77 -11.56 -5.02
N LEU A 47 -5.00 -11.04 -4.96
CA LEU A 47 -6.20 -11.85 -4.77
C LEU A 47 -6.38 -12.90 -5.87
N LEU A 48 -6.12 -12.54 -7.13
CA LEU A 48 -6.19 -13.48 -8.27
C LEU A 48 -5.10 -14.55 -8.20
N LEU A 49 -3.90 -14.22 -7.75
CA LEU A 49 -2.81 -15.19 -7.56
C LEU A 49 -3.09 -16.11 -6.36
N GLU A 50 -3.58 -15.57 -5.25
CA GLU A 50 -3.96 -16.35 -4.06
C GLU A 50 -5.11 -17.32 -4.36
N ALA A 51 -6.07 -16.93 -5.21
CA ALA A 51 -7.14 -17.81 -5.68
C ALA A 51 -6.65 -19.02 -6.49
N GLN A 52 -5.45 -18.94 -7.09
CA GLN A 52 -4.85 -20.04 -7.85
C GLN A 52 -4.06 -21.02 -6.96
N LEU A 53 -3.64 -20.61 -5.75
CA LEU A 53 -2.85 -21.45 -4.84
C LEU A 53 -3.47 -22.82 -4.52
N PRO A 54 -4.78 -22.96 -4.27
CA PRO A 54 -5.39 -24.26 -3.95
C PRO A 54 -5.23 -25.30 -5.06
N ASN A 55 -5.11 -24.85 -6.32
CA ASN A 55 -5.00 -25.71 -7.49
C ASN A 55 -3.55 -25.94 -7.94
N SER A 56 -2.57 -25.35 -7.26
CA SER A 56 -1.15 -25.40 -7.63
C SER A 56 -0.36 -26.43 -6.81
N GLN A 57 0.63 -27.08 -7.42
CA GLN A 57 1.50 -28.05 -6.76
C GLN A 57 2.95 -27.93 -7.24
N GLY A 58 3.90 -28.40 -6.42
CA GLY A 58 5.32 -28.46 -6.77
C GLY A 58 5.88 -27.10 -7.20
N ALA A 59 6.56 -27.09 -8.35
CA ALA A 59 7.21 -25.89 -8.90
C ALA A 59 6.22 -24.75 -9.20
N ASP A 60 5.01 -25.06 -9.66
CA ASP A 60 3.99 -24.05 -9.97
C ASP A 60 3.50 -23.33 -8.70
N ARG A 61 3.39 -24.08 -7.59
CA ARG A 61 3.06 -23.49 -6.29
C ARG A 61 4.16 -22.56 -5.80
N THR A 62 5.43 -22.97 -5.93
CA THR A 62 6.57 -22.12 -5.56
C THR A 62 6.63 -20.85 -6.40
N ALA A 63 6.39 -20.95 -7.71
CA ALA A 63 6.32 -19.80 -8.61
C ALA A 63 5.18 -18.83 -8.23
N LEU A 64 3.98 -19.36 -7.94
CA LEU A 64 2.85 -18.55 -7.49
C LEU A 64 3.12 -17.83 -6.17
N LEU A 65 3.73 -18.52 -5.19
CA LEU A 65 4.11 -17.89 -3.92
C LEU A 65 5.15 -16.78 -4.11
N ASN A 66 6.14 -16.98 -4.98
CA ASN A 66 7.12 -15.94 -5.31
C ASN A 66 6.43 -14.73 -5.97
N ASN A 67 5.52 -14.95 -6.91
CA ASN A 67 4.79 -13.86 -7.57
C ASN A 67 3.91 -13.09 -6.57
N ILE A 68 3.25 -13.79 -5.64
CA ILE A 68 2.46 -13.16 -4.57
C ILE A 68 3.36 -12.31 -3.68
N ASN A 69 4.52 -12.82 -3.28
CA ASN A 69 5.45 -12.06 -2.44
C ASN A 69 5.97 -10.81 -3.17
N GLN A 70 6.36 -10.93 -4.44
CA GLN A 70 6.78 -9.78 -5.24
C GLN A 70 5.65 -8.75 -5.44
N ALA A 71 4.40 -9.19 -5.60
CA ALA A 71 3.26 -8.29 -5.67
C ALA A 71 3.03 -7.57 -4.32
N LYS A 72 3.17 -8.28 -3.19
CA LYS A 72 3.07 -7.69 -1.84
C LYS A 72 4.18 -6.67 -1.57
N GLU A 73 5.42 -6.96 -1.96
CA GLU A 73 6.54 -6.02 -1.85
C GLU A 73 6.31 -4.74 -2.67
N ARG A 74 5.77 -4.87 -3.90
CA ARG A 74 5.37 -3.70 -4.71
C ARG A 74 4.23 -2.91 -4.06
N GLU A 75 3.25 -3.60 -3.49
CA GLU A 75 2.13 -2.96 -2.77
C GLU A 75 2.64 -2.16 -1.56
N GLU A 76 3.52 -2.75 -0.76
CA GLU A 76 4.13 -2.13 0.42
C GLU A 76 4.94 -0.90 0.04
N SER A 77 5.80 -1.00 -0.97
CA SER A 77 6.59 0.13 -1.46
C SER A 77 5.72 1.32 -1.89
N LEU A 78 4.58 1.07 -2.56
CA LEU A 78 3.66 2.14 -2.97
C LEU A 78 2.86 2.71 -1.79
N LYS A 79 2.55 1.89 -0.79
CA LYS A 79 1.93 2.36 0.46
C LYS A 79 2.88 3.24 1.26
N ASP A 80 4.15 2.86 1.35
CA ASP A 80 5.19 3.67 1.98
C ASP A 80 5.35 5.01 1.26
N GLU A 81 5.33 4.99 -0.08
CA GLU A 81 5.33 6.22 -0.87
C GLU A 81 4.08 7.08 -0.59
N LEU A 82 2.89 6.48 -0.47
CA LEU A 82 1.68 7.20 -0.08
C LEU A 82 1.73 7.76 1.35
N LEU A 83 2.40 7.06 2.27
CA LEU A 83 2.60 7.53 3.65
C LEU A 83 3.46 8.79 3.68
N ASN A 84 4.45 8.92 2.79
CA ASN A 84 5.23 10.16 2.62
C ASN A 84 4.38 11.36 2.21
N TYR A 85 3.20 11.13 1.62
CA TYR A 85 2.25 12.17 1.22
C TYR A 85 0.98 12.17 2.07
N ARG A 86 0.99 11.52 3.25
CA ARG A 86 -0.19 11.44 4.11
C ARG A 86 -0.70 12.83 4.53
N HIS A 87 0.17 13.82 4.66
CA HIS A 87 -0.20 15.21 4.95
C HIS A 87 -0.94 15.90 3.79
N CYS A 88 -1.00 15.28 2.61
CA CYS A 88 -1.64 15.79 1.39
C CYS A 88 -2.96 15.09 1.04
N LEU A 89 -3.35 14.04 1.78
CA LEU A 89 -4.55 13.22 1.58
C LEU A 89 -5.67 13.60 2.56
#